data_AF-A0A7S0X4R3-F1
#
_entry.id   AF-A0A7S0X4R3-F1
#
_cell.length_a   1.000
_cell.length_b   1.000
_cell.length_c   1.000
_cell.angle_alpha   90.00
_cell.angle_beta   90.00
_cell.angle_gamma   90.00
#
_symmetry.space_group_name_H-M   'P 1'
#
loop_
_entity.id
_entity.type
_entity.pdbx_description
1 polymer ?
#
loop_
_entity_poly.entity_id
_entity_poly.type
_entity_poly.pdbx_seq_one_letter_code
_entity_poly.pdbx_strand_id
1 'polypeptide(L)'
;CSRLPPPCAPAPHGTAMSSSLSSCTLVEAALRVLQTPSPHDKAAMTDKIAALWSSGDIALAYDPDAVHVVPPDKPQRDGRVNLVEPSRVPRLGKGGTPGTRVAILHSLAHIESWAIDLSWDIIARFGAPRAMPRAFFDDFVAVAVDEARHFKGLA
;
A
#
# COMPACT_ATOMS: atom_id res chain seq x y z
N CYS A 1 1.45 -32.73 12.49
CA CYS A 1 1.50 -32.70 11.02
C CYS A 1 0.56 -31.61 10.50
N SER A 2 1.03 -30.37 10.43
CA SER A 2 0.25 -29.27 9.85
C SER A 2 1.25 -28.45 9.03
N ARG A 3 1.19 -28.61 7.70
CA ARG A 3 2.06 -27.86 6.78
C ARG A 3 1.60 -26.41 6.78
N LEU A 4 2.46 -25.50 7.21
CA LEU A 4 2.35 -24.09 6.86
C LEU A 4 2.39 -23.98 5.32
N PRO A 5 1.55 -23.14 4.69
CA PRO A 5 1.72 -22.82 3.29
C PRO A 5 3.11 -22.16 3.09
N PRO A 6 3.80 -22.45 1.98
CA PRO A 6 5.11 -21.87 1.73
C PRO A 6 4.99 -20.33 1.61
N PRO A 7 5.98 -19.56 2.11
CA PRO A 7 6.05 -18.13 1.81
C PRO A 7 6.14 -17.97 0.28
N CYS A 8 5.30 -17.09 -0.26
CA CYS A 8 5.29 -16.78 -1.69
C CYS A 8 6.70 -16.34 -2.11
N ALA A 9 7.19 -16.91 -3.22
CA ALA A 9 8.54 -16.73 -3.76
C ALA A 9 8.88 -15.24 -4.03
N PRO A 10 10.17 -14.87 -4.09
CA PRO A 10 10.61 -13.50 -4.38
C PRO A 10 10.06 -12.98 -5.71
N ALA A 11 9.84 -11.67 -5.76
CA ALA A 11 9.08 -10.95 -6.78
C ALA A 11 9.40 -11.38 -8.23
N PRO A 12 8.41 -11.88 -9.00
CA PRO A 12 8.56 -12.10 -10.42
C PRO A 12 8.65 -10.77 -11.20
N HIS A 13 9.44 -10.77 -12.26
CA HIS A 13 9.45 -9.69 -13.24
C HIS A 13 8.04 -9.48 -13.85
N GLY A 14 7.60 -8.21 -13.89
CA GLY A 14 6.43 -7.61 -14.58
C GLY A 14 5.20 -8.47 -14.87
N THR A 15 5.33 -9.42 -15.80
CA THR A 15 4.26 -10.26 -16.34
C THR A 15 3.73 -11.27 -15.32
N ALA A 16 4.60 -11.96 -14.57
CA ALA A 16 4.17 -12.99 -13.62
C ALA A 16 3.51 -12.42 -12.35
N MET A 17 3.83 -11.18 -11.96
CA MET A 17 3.10 -10.47 -10.92
C MET A 17 1.67 -10.11 -11.34
N SER A 18 1.38 -9.95 -12.64
CA SER A 18 0.03 -9.60 -13.10
C SER A 18 -0.92 -10.78 -13.00
N SER A 19 -0.49 -11.95 -13.51
CA SER A 19 -1.28 -13.18 -13.42
C SER A 19 -1.53 -13.60 -11.97
N SER A 20 -0.58 -13.35 -11.06
CA SER A 20 -0.75 -13.64 -9.62
C SER A 20 -1.72 -12.69 -8.90
N LEU A 21 -1.97 -11.48 -9.43
CA LEU A 21 -2.88 -10.51 -8.80
C LEU A 21 -4.32 -10.72 -9.26
N SER A 22 -4.55 -11.07 -10.53
CA SER A 22 -5.89 -11.37 -11.06
C SER A 22 -6.54 -12.60 -10.43
N SER A 23 -5.75 -13.51 -9.83
CA SER A 23 -6.29 -14.68 -9.11
C SER A 23 -6.58 -14.41 -7.63
N CYS A 24 -6.38 -13.19 -7.15
CA CYS A 24 -6.53 -12.83 -5.74
C CYS A 24 -7.72 -11.94 -5.50
N THR A 25 -8.15 -11.92 -4.24
CA THR A 25 -9.08 -10.93 -3.72
C THR A 25 -8.37 -9.59 -3.52
N LEU A 26 -9.14 -8.51 -3.42
CA LEU A 26 -8.59 -7.18 -3.15
C LEU A 26 -7.90 -7.11 -1.77
N VAL A 27 -8.43 -7.79 -0.75
CA VAL A 27 -7.80 -7.87 0.58
C VAL A 27 -6.43 -8.57 0.51
N GLU A 28 -6.30 -9.65 -0.24
CA GLU A 28 -5.00 -10.31 -0.46
C GLU A 28 -4.02 -9.40 -1.21
N ALA A 29 -4.51 -8.66 -2.21
CA ALA A 29 -3.70 -7.66 -2.92
C ALA A 29 -3.23 -6.54 -1.98
N ALA A 30 -4.10 -6.06 -1.09
CA ALA A 30 -3.78 -5.06 -0.07
C ALA A 30 -2.67 -5.56 0.88
N LEU A 31 -2.78 -6.80 1.36
CA LEU A 31 -1.74 -7.43 2.19
C LEU A 31 -0.39 -7.48 1.49
N ARG A 32 -0.35 -7.75 0.17
CA ARG A 32 0.89 -7.70 -0.62
C ARG A 32 1.48 -6.30 -0.66
N VAL A 33 0.65 -5.25 -0.82
CA VAL A 33 1.14 -3.86 -0.77
C VAL A 33 1.76 -3.54 0.59
N LEU A 34 1.10 -3.93 1.68
CA LEU A 34 1.61 -3.73 3.05
C LEU A 34 2.91 -4.50 3.33
N GLN A 35 3.15 -5.60 2.61
CA GLN A 35 4.39 -6.39 2.68
C GLN A 35 5.49 -5.90 1.74
N THR A 36 5.24 -4.94 0.86
CA THR A 36 6.27 -4.37 -0.02
C THR A 36 7.08 -3.30 0.75
N PRO A 37 8.42 -3.33 0.78
CA PRO A 37 9.18 -2.32 1.55
C PRO A 37 9.30 -0.94 0.87
N SER A 38 9.39 -0.93 -0.46
CA SER A 38 9.68 0.28 -1.26
C SER A 38 8.43 1.13 -1.48
N PRO A 39 8.43 2.44 -1.14
CA PRO A 39 7.28 3.30 -1.40
C PRO A 39 6.99 3.50 -2.90
N HIS A 40 8.03 3.47 -3.75
CA HIS A 40 7.85 3.51 -5.21
C HIS A 40 7.15 2.25 -5.72
N ASP A 41 7.54 1.08 -5.22
CA ASP A 41 6.92 -0.19 -5.63
C ASP A 41 5.48 -0.27 -5.14
N LYS A 42 5.19 0.24 -3.93
CA LYS A 42 3.81 0.37 -3.44
C LYS A 42 2.95 1.27 -4.33
N ALA A 43 3.47 2.43 -4.74
CA ALA A 43 2.76 3.34 -5.64
C ALA A 43 2.49 2.68 -7.00
N ALA A 44 3.47 1.99 -7.58
CA ALA A 44 3.30 1.26 -8.84
C ALA A 44 2.33 0.07 -8.72
N MET A 45 2.40 -0.69 -7.61
CA MET A 45 1.44 -1.75 -7.32
C MET A 45 0.03 -1.20 -7.15
N THR A 46 -0.12 -0.03 -6.53
CA THR A 46 -1.40 0.62 -6.35
C THR A 46 -2.09 0.89 -7.68
N ASP A 47 -1.38 1.48 -8.65
CA ASP A 47 -1.92 1.72 -10.00
C ASP A 47 -2.37 0.40 -10.66
N LYS A 48 -1.54 -0.64 -10.54
CA LYS A 48 -1.81 -1.94 -11.15
C LYS A 48 -3.03 -2.63 -10.53
N ILE A 49 -3.12 -2.65 -9.21
CA ILE A 49 -4.25 -3.25 -8.48
C ILE A 49 -5.53 -2.47 -8.78
N ALA A 50 -5.47 -1.13 -8.79
CA ALA A 50 -6.61 -0.31 -9.13
C ALA A 50 -7.11 -0.57 -10.56
N ALA A 51 -6.21 -0.70 -11.53
CA ALA A 51 -6.58 -1.06 -12.90
C ALA A 51 -7.30 -2.41 -12.95
N LEU A 52 -6.73 -3.45 -12.33
CA LEU A 52 -7.33 -4.80 -12.27
C LEU A 52 -8.65 -4.83 -11.50
N TRP A 53 -8.80 -4.00 -10.47
CA TRP A 53 -10.05 -3.87 -9.71
C TRP A 53 -11.15 -3.19 -10.53
N SER A 54 -10.79 -2.14 -11.26
CA SER A 54 -11.71 -1.40 -12.11
C SER A 54 -12.15 -2.17 -13.36
N SER A 55 -11.26 -3.01 -13.92
CA SER A 55 -11.59 -3.90 -15.04
C SER A 55 -12.41 -5.12 -14.63
N GLY A 56 -12.46 -5.44 -13.33
CA GLY A 56 -13.08 -6.65 -12.79
C GLY A 56 -12.20 -7.89 -12.84
N ASP A 57 -10.93 -7.76 -13.24
CA ASP A 57 -9.95 -8.87 -13.20
C ASP A 57 -9.66 -9.31 -11.76
N ILE A 58 -9.69 -8.38 -10.80
CA ILE A 58 -9.88 -8.72 -9.38
C ILE A 58 -11.38 -8.71 -9.13
N ALA A 59 -12.00 -9.88 -9.20
CA ALA A 59 -13.46 -9.99 -9.16
C ALA A 59 -14.04 -9.85 -7.74
N LEU A 60 -13.30 -10.30 -6.73
CA LEU A 60 -13.77 -10.38 -5.34
C LEU A 60 -13.00 -9.41 -4.45
N ALA A 61 -13.72 -8.69 -3.59
CA ALA A 61 -13.09 -7.86 -2.56
C ALA A 61 -12.40 -8.72 -1.50
N TYR A 62 -13.06 -9.79 -1.07
CA TYR A 62 -12.59 -10.80 -0.13
C TYR A 62 -13.39 -12.09 -0.32
N ASP A 63 -12.86 -13.21 0.18
CA ASP A 63 -13.58 -14.47 0.29
C ASP A 63 -14.16 -14.58 1.72
N PRO A 64 -15.50 -14.70 1.89
CA PRO A 64 -16.12 -14.78 3.20
C PRO A 64 -15.79 -16.08 3.96
N ASP A 65 -15.40 -17.14 3.25
CA ASP A 65 -15.09 -18.45 3.81
C ASP A 65 -13.57 -18.64 4.03
N ALA A 66 -12.75 -17.72 3.52
CA ALA A 66 -11.31 -17.75 3.72
C ALA A 66 -10.92 -17.48 5.17
N VAL A 67 -9.83 -18.11 5.59
CA VAL A 67 -9.22 -17.84 6.89
C VAL A 67 -8.77 -16.38 6.93
N HIS A 68 -9.27 -15.64 7.92
CA HIS A 68 -8.87 -14.25 8.11
C HIS A 68 -7.36 -14.14 8.35
N VAL A 69 -6.67 -13.43 7.44
CA VAL A 69 -5.26 -13.09 7.58
C VAL A 69 -5.16 -11.73 8.27
N VAL A 70 -4.50 -11.71 9.43
CA VAL A 70 -4.27 -10.47 10.19
C VAL A 70 -3.24 -9.61 9.44
N PRO A 71 -3.57 -8.35 9.09
CA PRO A 71 -2.59 -7.45 8.50
C PRO A 71 -1.43 -7.19 9.46
N PRO A 72 -0.20 -6.94 8.95
CA PRO A 72 0.94 -6.68 9.82
C PRO A 72 0.67 -5.48 10.74
N ASP A 73 1.32 -5.46 11.92
CA ASP A 73 1.18 -4.35 12.89
C ASP A 73 1.61 -3.01 12.28
N LYS A 74 2.57 -3.06 11.35
CA LYS A 74 3.04 -1.91 10.59
C LYS A 74 3.31 -2.33 9.14
N PRO A 75 3.01 -1.47 8.16
CA PRO A 75 3.44 -1.67 6.78
C PRO A 75 4.96 -1.82 6.72
N GLN A 76 5.46 -2.68 5.84
CA GLN A 76 6.90 -2.80 5.60
C GLN A 76 7.45 -1.50 5.03
N ARG A 77 8.67 -1.17 5.45
CA ARG A 77 9.43 0.00 4.99
C ARG A 77 10.87 -0.44 4.74
N ASP A 78 11.50 0.15 3.73
CA ASP A 78 12.94 -0.04 3.51
C ASP A 78 13.72 0.41 4.77
N GLY A 79 14.79 -0.31 5.09
CA GLY A 79 15.63 -0.08 6.28
C GLY A 79 16.35 1.27 6.27
N ARG A 80 16.29 2.02 5.16
CA ARG A 80 16.81 3.38 5.03
C ARG A 80 15.93 4.43 5.72
N VAL A 81 14.67 4.10 6.05
CA VAL A 81 13.76 5.03 6.73
C VAL A 81 14.04 5.00 8.22
N ASN A 82 14.63 6.09 8.74
CA ASN A 82 14.83 6.25 10.18
C ASN A 82 13.62 6.93 10.83
N LEU A 83 12.85 6.17 11.60
CA LEU A 83 11.78 6.70 12.43
C LEU A 83 12.39 7.42 13.63
N VAL A 84 12.14 8.72 13.73
CA VAL A 84 12.58 9.55 14.85
C VAL A 84 11.39 9.97 15.69
N GLU A 85 11.62 10.14 16.99
CA GLU A 85 10.61 10.71 17.89
C GLU A 85 10.14 12.09 17.41
N PRO A 86 8.87 12.48 17.61
CA PRO A 86 8.35 13.77 17.17
C PRO A 86 9.19 14.98 17.63
N SER A 87 9.80 14.89 18.81
CA SER A 87 10.68 15.93 19.37
C SER A 87 12.04 16.06 18.66
N ARG A 88 12.42 15.07 17.85
CA ARG A 88 13.69 14.99 17.11
C ARG A 88 13.52 15.28 15.62
N VAL A 89 12.29 15.55 15.16
CA VAL A 89 12.04 15.92 13.76
C VAL A 89 12.69 17.28 13.48
N PRO A 90 13.56 17.40 12.47
CA PRO A 90 14.15 18.69 12.09
C PRO A 90 13.06 19.71 11.74
N ARG A 91 13.24 20.97 12.14
CA ARG A 91 12.29 22.04 11.78
C ARG A 91 12.31 22.24 10.26
N LEU A 92 11.16 22.02 9.62
CA LEU A 92 10.95 22.42 8.24
C LEU A 92 11.00 23.96 8.19
N GLY A 93 12.01 24.51 7.53
CA GLY A 93 12.10 25.95 7.29
C GLY A 93 10.99 26.46 6.36
N LYS A 94 10.98 27.77 6.05
CA LYS A 94 9.93 28.39 5.20
C LYS A 94 10.17 28.25 3.69
N GLY A 95 11.01 27.31 3.24
CA GLY A 95 11.31 27.13 1.81
C GLY A 95 12.15 28.24 1.16
N GLY A 96 12.86 29.05 1.97
CA GLY A 96 13.68 30.16 1.48
C GLY A 96 14.95 29.73 0.74
N THR A 97 15.48 28.54 1.04
CA THR A 97 16.70 27.99 0.40
C THR A 97 16.39 26.69 -0.35
N PRO A 98 17.20 26.31 -1.36
CA PRO A 98 17.05 25.03 -2.05
C PRO A 98 16.97 23.84 -1.10
N GLY A 99 17.84 23.77 -0.08
CA GLY A 99 17.83 22.70 0.92
C GLY A 99 16.52 22.62 1.71
N THR A 100 15.97 23.77 2.13
CA THR A 100 14.68 23.77 2.84
C THR A 100 13.50 23.37 1.95
N ARG A 101 13.56 23.67 0.64
CA ARG A 101 12.53 23.21 -0.32
C ARG A 101 12.58 21.70 -0.52
N VAL A 102 13.78 21.15 -0.68
CA VAL A 102 13.99 19.69 -0.77
C VAL A 102 13.47 18.99 0.48
N ALA A 103 13.75 19.53 1.68
CA ALA A 103 13.24 18.97 2.93
C ALA A 103 11.70 18.99 3.03
N ILE A 104 11.06 20.06 2.53
CA ILE A 104 9.58 20.14 2.48
C ILE A 104 9.03 19.09 1.53
N LEU A 105 9.56 19.01 0.29
CA LEU A 105 9.11 18.02 -0.71
C LEU A 105 9.27 16.59 -0.19
N HIS A 106 10.41 16.28 0.43
CA HIS A 106 10.67 14.98 1.05
C HIS A 106 9.68 14.66 2.17
N SER A 107 9.33 15.65 2.99
CA SER A 107 8.34 15.46 4.07
C SER A 107 6.93 15.22 3.51
N LEU A 108 6.55 15.93 2.45
CA LEU A 108 5.28 15.66 1.75
C LEU A 108 5.28 14.26 1.13
N ALA A 109 6.34 13.87 0.41
CA ALA A 109 6.46 12.53 -0.15
C ALA A 109 6.34 11.44 0.94
N HIS A 110 6.90 11.68 2.13
CA HIS A 110 6.67 10.80 3.26
C HIS A 110 5.18 10.75 3.65
N ILE A 111 4.51 11.88 3.84
CA ILE A 111 3.07 11.92 4.16
C ILE A 111 2.26 11.12 3.14
N GLU A 112 2.49 11.33 1.84
CA GLU A 112 1.79 10.60 0.79
C GLU A 112 2.06 9.09 0.86
N SER A 113 3.32 8.69 1.07
CA SER A 113 3.66 7.26 1.21
C SER A 113 2.96 6.59 2.40
N TRP A 114 2.71 7.33 3.48
CA TRP A 114 1.95 6.85 4.63
C TRP A 114 0.46 6.79 4.35
N ALA A 115 -0.07 7.71 3.54
CA ALA A 115 -1.48 7.70 3.13
C ALA A 115 -1.80 6.52 2.19
N ILE A 116 -0.88 6.16 1.28
CA ILE A 116 -0.97 4.91 0.49
C ILE A 116 -1.09 3.70 1.44
N ASP A 117 -0.17 3.60 2.40
CA ASP A 117 -0.16 2.50 3.38
C ASP A 117 -1.46 2.43 4.19
N LEU A 118 -1.93 3.57 4.69
CA LEU A 118 -3.16 3.65 5.47
C LEU A 118 -4.38 3.19 4.67
N SER A 119 -4.47 3.58 3.39
CA SER A 119 -5.58 3.20 2.52
C SER A 119 -5.66 1.69 2.33
N TRP A 120 -4.52 1.04 2.08
CA TRP A 120 -4.46 -0.42 1.97
C TRP A 120 -4.64 -1.14 3.30
N ASP A 121 -4.17 -0.55 4.42
CA ASP A 121 -4.39 -1.10 5.76
C ASP A 121 -5.88 -1.13 6.12
N ILE A 122 -6.61 -0.05 5.82
CA ILE A 122 -8.06 0.03 6.05
C ILE A 122 -8.80 -1.07 5.28
N ILE A 123 -8.45 -1.27 4.00
CA ILE A 123 -9.01 -2.35 3.17
C ILE A 123 -8.74 -3.72 3.83
N ALA A 124 -7.49 -4.00 4.17
CA ALA A 124 -7.07 -5.30 4.69
C ALA A 124 -7.64 -5.59 6.09
N ARG A 125 -7.71 -4.57 6.95
CA ARG A 125 -8.06 -4.70 8.37
C ARG A 125 -9.56 -4.69 8.61
N PHE A 126 -10.33 -3.98 7.78
CA PHE A 126 -11.76 -3.82 8.01
C PHE A 126 -12.64 -4.45 6.95
N GLY A 127 -12.15 -4.64 5.72
CA GLY A 127 -12.94 -5.13 4.59
C GLY A 127 -13.69 -6.43 4.89
N ALA A 128 -12.97 -7.55 5.00
CA ALA A 128 -13.58 -8.84 5.30
C ALA A 128 -14.11 -8.93 6.74
N PRO A 129 -13.36 -8.53 7.80
CA PRO A 129 -13.81 -8.71 9.18
C PRO A 129 -15.10 -7.98 9.56
N ARG A 130 -15.43 -6.89 8.85
CA ARG A 130 -16.67 -6.12 9.07
C ARG A 130 -17.71 -6.33 7.97
N ALA A 131 -17.48 -7.27 7.06
CA ALA A 131 -18.34 -7.53 5.90
C ALA A 131 -18.69 -6.24 5.13
N MET A 132 -17.67 -5.42 4.84
CA MET A 132 -17.87 -4.11 4.23
C MET A 132 -18.44 -4.25 2.80
N PRO A 133 -19.30 -3.33 2.35
CA PRO A 133 -19.84 -3.36 0.99
C PRO A 133 -18.78 -2.99 -0.05
N ARG A 134 -19.02 -3.36 -1.32
CA ARG A 134 -18.17 -3.03 -2.47
C ARG A 134 -17.72 -1.56 -2.52
N ALA A 135 -18.64 -0.62 -2.28
CA ALA A 135 -18.37 0.81 -2.32
C ALA A 135 -17.26 1.25 -1.33
N PHE A 136 -17.16 0.62 -0.15
CA PHE A 136 -16.06 0.90 0.79
C PHE A 136 -14.70 0.61 0.16
N PHE A 137 -14.59 -0.50 -0.59
CA PHE A 137 -13.35 -0.84 -1.27
C PHE A 137 -13.06 0.11 -2.44
N ASP A 138 -14.09 0.46 -3.21
CA ASP A 138 -13.94 1.41 -4.32
C ASP A 138 -13.41 2.76 -3.81
N ASP A 139 -13.96 3.27 -2.70
CA ASP A 139 -13.54 4.53 -2.09
C ASP A 139 -12.07 4.48 -1.63
N PHE A 140 -11.66 3.44 -0.89
CA PHE A 140 -10.28 3.35 -0.40
C PHE A 140 -9.26 3.01 -1.49
N VAL A 141 -9.65 2.30 -2.56
CA VAL A 141 -8.81 2.14 -3.74
C VAL A 141 -8.61 3.48 -4.44
N ALA A 142 -9.67 4.29 -4.56
CA ALA A 142 -9.58 5.63 -5.16
C ALA A 142 -8.65 6.54 -4.35
N VAL A 143 -8.77 6.54 -3.02
CA VAL A 143 -7.83 7.27 -2.14
C VAL A 143 -6.41 6.79 -2.35
N ALA A 144 -6.15 5.47 -2.31
CA ALA A 144 -4.81 4.93 -2.51
C ALA A 144 -4.18 5.40 -3.84
N VAL A 145 -4.97 5.42 -4.93
CA VAL A 145 -4.52 5.90 -6.25
C VAL A 145 -4.18 7.40 -6.22
N ASP A 146 -4.97 8.21 -5.52
CA ASP A 146 -4.71 9.65 -5.43
C ASP A 146 -3.38 9.92 -4.71
N GLU A 147 -3.15 9.25 -3.58
CA GLU A 147 -1.91 9.41 -2.81
C GLU A 147 -0.70 8.80 -3.53
N ALA A 148 -0.89 7.72 -4.29
CA ALA A 148 0.16 7.20 -5.17
C ALA A 148 0.56 8.22 -6.25
N ARG A 149 -0.41 8.93 -6.83
CA ARG A 149 -0.19 10.01 -7.80
C ARG A 149 0.54 11.18 -7.15
N HIS A 150 0.12 11.63 -5.96
CA HIS A 150 0.78 12.70 -5.21
C HIS A 150 2.23 12.33 -4.88
N PHE A 151 2.46 11.10 -4.36
CA PHE A 151 3.79 10.58 -4.07
C PHE A 151 4.72 10.64 -5.29
N LYS A 152 4.26 10.10 -6.43
CA LYS A 152 5.03 10.09 -7.69
C LYS A 152 5.36 11.50 -8.22
N GLY A 153 4.56 12.51 -7.88
CA GLY A 153 4.85 13.91 -8.23
C GLY A 153 5.88 14.59 -7.33
N LEU A 154 6.18 14.00 -6.17
CA LEU A 154 7.06 14.58 -5.14
C LEU A 154 8.40 13.84 -5.01
N ALA A 155 8.45 12.55 -5.39
CA ALA A 155 9.54 11.62 -5.14
C ALA A 155 10.46 11.37 -6.35
#